data_AF-A0A969F0P5-F1
#
_entry.id   AF-A0A969F0P5-F1
#
_cell.length_a   1.000
_cell.length_b   1.000
_cell.length_c   1.000
_cell.angle_alpha   90.00
_cell.angle_beta   90.00
_cell.angle_gamma   90.00
#
_symmetry.space_group_name_H-M   'P 1'
#
loop_
_entity.id
_entity.type
_entity.pdbx_description
1 polymer ?
#
loop_
_entity_poly.entity_id
_entity_poly.type
_entity_poly.pdbx_seq_one_letter_code
_entity_poly.pdbx_strand_id
1 'polypeptide(L)'
;MQKAESLGVQHNPVNLVVITSALPGEGKTFVSINLALTMATEMDRTVLLIDGDPAKSDVCRVLNIEPRRGLTEVLDSGGQHIDDAILKTSVGDLALLPSGPRLPNTDELFSSELTRRVTRQLAEADLTRIVLIDAPPLLASTERPHWHVWPVRS
;
A
#
# COMPACT_ATOMS: atom_id res chain seq x y z
N MET A 1 37.36 21.70 12.04
CA MET A 1 36.74 20.40 11.72
C MET A 1 35.24 20.57 11.92
N GLN A 2 34.52 20.83 10.84
CA GLN A 2 33.14 21.29 10.85
C GLN A 2 32.20 20.07 10.79
N LYS A 3 31.25 20.05 11.71
CA LYS A 3 30.21 19.04 11.91
C LYS A 3 29.28 19.03 10.69
N ALA A 4 29.36 17.99 9.87
CA ALA A 4 28.40 17.74 8.80
C ALA A 4 27.17 17.05 9.39
N GLU A 5 26.14 17.84 9.68
CA GLU A 5 24.78 17.34 9.86
C GLU A 5 24.30 16.83 8.49
N SER A 6 24.39 15.52 8.26
CA SER A 6 23.78 14.91 7.09
C SER A 6 22.26 15.00 7.25
N LEU A 7 21.63 15.89 6.49
CA LEU A 7 20.20 15.87 6.25
C LEU A 7 19.84 14.46 5.77
N GLY A 8 19.17 13.67 6.61
CA GLY A 8 18.81 12.29 6.31
C GLY A 8 17.82 12.24 5.16
N VAL A 9 18.32 12.09 3.93
CA VAL A 9 17.48 11.76 2.77
C VAL A 9 16.92 10.36 3.01
N GLN A 10 15.64 10.29 3.40
CA GLN A 10 14.94 9.01 3.48
C GLN A 10 14.69 8.52 2.06
N HIS A 11 15.46 7.52 1.62
CA HIS A 11 15.21 6.87 0.33
C HIS A 11 13.94 6.01 0.41
N ASN A 12 13.08 6.10 -0.60
CA ASN A 12 11.97 5.18 -0.72
C ASN A 12 12.49 3.83 -1.22
N PRO A 13 11.99 2.69 -0.71
CA PRO A 13 12.37 1.38 -1.22
C PRO A 13 12.03 1.29 -2.71
N VAL A 14 12.95 0.78 -3.53
CA VAL A 14 12.75 0.62 -4.98
C VAL A 14 11.69 -0.42 -5.34
N ASN A 15 11.29 -1.23 -4.36
CA ASN A 15 10.29 -2.29 -4.45
C ASN A 15 8.91 -1.88 -3.93
N LEU A 16 8.68 -0.60 -3.63
CA LEU A 16 7.38 -0.06 -3.21
C LEU A 16 6.76 0.78 -4.34
N VAL A 17 5.66 0.29 -4.91
CA VAL A 17 5.00 0.88 -6.09
C VAL A 17 3.55 1.23 -5.77
N VAL A 18 3.17 2.48 -6.00
CA VAL A 18 1.78 2.95 -5.86
C VAL A 18 1.12 3.00 -7.23
N ILE A 19 -0.07 2.41 -7.33
CA ILE A 19 -0.91 2.38 -8.52
C ILE A 19 -2.13 3.24 -8.22
N THR A 20 -2.34 4.27 -9.03
CA THR A 20 -3.47 5.20 -8.91
C THR A 20 -3.99 5.55 -10.30
N SER A 21 -5.14 6.20 -10.35
CA SER A 21 -5.79 6.66 -11.58
C SER A 21 -6.10 8.14 -11.51
N ALA A 22 -6.41 8.76 -12.64
CA ALA A 22 -6.83 10.15 -12.67
C ALA A 22 -8.25 10.29 -12.10
N LEU A 23 -9.15 9.38 -12.51
CA LEU A 23 -10.56 9.38 -12.16
C LEU A 23 -11.01 8.02 -11.59
N PRO A 24 -12.13 7.97 -10.84
CA PRO A 24 -12.72 6.71 -10.41
C PRO A 24 -13.22 5.89 -11.61
N GLY A 25 -13.11 4.57 -11.53
CA GLY A 25 -13.66 3.66 -12.55
C GLY A 25 -12.76 3.40 -13.76
N GLU A 26 -11.53 3.93 -13.77
CA GLU A 26 -10.55 3.69 -14.85
C GLU A 26 -9.91 2.29 -14.81
N GLY A 27 -10.42 1.38 -13.97
CA GLY A 27 -9.92 0.02 -13.88
C GLY A 27 -8.62 -0.16 -13.10
N LYS A 28 -8.19 0.83 -12.29
CA LYS A 28 -6.97 0.74 -11.48
C LYS A 28 -6.85 -0.55 -10.67
N THR A 29 -7.91 -0.94 -9.95
CA THR A 29 -7.91 -2.11 -9.08
C THR A 29 -7.74 -3.38 -9.90
N PHE A 30 -8.37 -3.45 -11.08
CA PHE A 30 -8.20 -4.55 -12.02
C PHE A 30 -6.74 -4.63 -12.52
N VAL A 31 -6.14 -3.48 -12.87
CA VAL A 31 -4.74 -3.41 -13.30
C VAL A 31 -3.81 -3.82 -12.16
N SER A 32 -4.02 -3.31 -10.94
CA SER A 32 -3.24 -3.64 -9.74
C SER A 32 -3.25 -5.14 -9.44
N ILE A 33 -4.43 -5.77 -9.49
CA ILE A 33 -4.58 -7.20 -9.25
C ILE A 33 -3.87 -8.02 -10.33
N ASN A 34 -4.09 -7.72 -11.61
CA ASN A 34 -3.48 -8.49 -12.69
C ASN A 34 -1.95 -8.31 -12.75
N LEU A 35 -1.46 -7.11 -12.44
CA LEU A 35 -0.03 -6.86 -12.29
C LEU A 35 0.55 -7.69 -11.16
N ALA A 36 -0.11 -7.71 -10.00
CA ALA A 36 0.30 -8.51 -8.85
C ALA A 36 0.35 -10.01 -9.17
N LEU A 37 -0.71 -10.53 -9.80
CA LEU A 37 -0.80 -11.93 -10.23
C LEU A 37 0.31 -12.28 -11.22
N THR A 38 0.57 -11.42 -12.20
CA THR A 38 1.63 -11.64 -13.20
C THR A 38 3.00 -11.70 -12.53
N MET A 39 3.32 -10.71 -11.68
CA MET A 39 4.59 -10.66 -10.96
C MET A 39 4.78 -11.83 -9.99
N ALA A 40 3.70 -12.33 -9.38
CA ALA A 40 3.75 -13.46 -8.45
C ALA A 40 4.01 -14.82 -9.12
N THR A 41 4.00 -14.88 -10.46
CA THR A 41 4.38 -16.09 -11.22
C THR A 41 5.87 -16.14 -11.57
N GLU A 42 6.59 -15.04 -11.39
CA GLU A 42 8.04 -14.99 -11.61
C GLU A 42 8.78 -15.73 -10.48
N MET A 43 9.80 -16.52 -10.84
CA MET A 43 10.65 -17.18 -9.84
C MET A 43 11.42 -16.14 -9.02
N ASP A 44 11.65 -16.45 -7.74
CA ASP A 44 12.45 -15.64 -6.80
C ASP A 44 11.88 -14.25 -6.47
N ARG A 45 10.57 -14.03 -6.64
CA ARG A 45 9.89 -12.79 -6.23
C ARG A 45 8.65 -13.10 -5.42
N THR A 46 8.49 -12.40 -4.29
CA THR A 46 7.22 -12.38 -3.57
C THR A 46 6.47 -11.09 -3.87
N VAL A 47 5.13 -11.12 -3.84
CA VAL A 47 4.32 -9.93 -4.11
C VAL A 47 3.37 -9.71 -2.96
N LEU A 48 3.33 -8.48 -2.45
CA LEU A 48 2.31 -8.02 -1.51
C LEU A 48 1.45 -6.97 -2.20
N LEU A 49 0.20 -7.29 -2.46
CA LEU A 49 -0.80 -6.32 -2.89
C LEU A 49 -1.46 -5.71 -1.64
N ILE A 50 -1.45 -4.38 -1.53
CA ILE A 50 -2.11 -3.63 -0.47
C ILE A 50 -3.31 -2.91 -1.09
N ASP A 51 -4.49 -3.12 -0.52
CA ASP A 51 -5.69 -2.34 -0.86
C ASP A 51 -5.68 -1.02 -0.07
N GLY A 52 -5.19 0.02 -0.73
CA GLY A 52 -4.97 1.35 -0.15
C GLY A 52 -6.17 2.30 -0.30
N ASP A 53 -7.32 1.83 -0.77
CA ASP A 53 -8.51 2.65 -1.05
C ASP A 53 -9.71 2.20 -0.18
N PRO A 54 -9.75 2.57 1.12
CA PRO A 54 -10.80 2.16 2.03
C PRO A 54 -12.18 2.72 1.65
N ALA A 55 -12.25 3.75 0.80
CA ALA A 55 -13.51 4.28 0.29
C ALA A 55 -14.13 3.35 -0.77
N LYS A 56 -13.31 2.60 -1.51
CA LYS A 56 -13.75 1.70 -2.60
C LYS A 56 -12.93 0.40 -2.61
N SER A 57 -12.81 -0.23 -1.44
CA SER A 57 -12.07 -1.48 -1.28
C SER A 57 -12.76 -2.60 -2.06
N ASP A 58 -12.20 -2.94 -3.22
CA ASP A 58 -12.74 -3.92 -4.15
C ASP A 58 -11.82 -5.14 -4.32
N VAL A 59 -10.59 -5.11 -3.78
CA VAL A 59 -9.59 -6.15 -4.03
C VAL A 59 -10.04 -7.50 -3.47
N CYS A 60 -10.49 -7.54 -2.22
CA CYS A 60 -10.97 -8.78 -1.59
C CYS A 60 -12.19 -9.34 -2.33
N ARG A 61 -13.11 -8.47 -2.78
CA ARG A 61 -14.29 -8.86 -3.55
C ARG A 61 -13.92 -9.49 -4.89
N VAL A 62 -12.99 -8.87 -5.63
CA VAL A 62 -12.53 -9.37 -6.93
C VAL A 62 -11.79 -10.72 -6.78
N LEU A 63 -11.02 -10.89 -5.71
CA LEU A 63 -10.30 -12.12 -5.43
C LEU A 63 -11.12 -13.18 -4.68
N ASN A 64 -12.39 -12.90 -4.36
CA ASN A 64 -13.27 -13.77 -3.58
C ASN A 64 -12.66 -14.21 -2.23
N ILE A 65 -12.05 -13.26 -1.53
CA ILE A 65 -11.43 -13.45 -0.21
C ILE A 65 -12.33 -12.79 0.84
N GLU A 66 -12.63 -13.51 1.92
CA GLU A 66 -13.31 -12.91 3.07
C GLU A 66 -12.37 -11.92 3.79
N PRO A 67 -12.72 -10.63 3.85
CA PRO A 67 -11.91 -9.67 4.60
C PRO A 67 -11.98 -10.00 6.09
N ARG A 68 -10.83 -10.03 6.74
CA ARG A 68 -10.71 -10.08 8.20
C ARG A 68 -10.24 -8.71 8.69
N ARG A 69 -8.99 -8.66 9.14
CA ARG A 69 -8.31 -7.44 9.54
C ARG A 69 -7.64 -6.79 8.34
N GLY A 70 -7.63 -5.47 8.28
CA GLY A 70 -6.96 -4.73 7.21
C GLY A 70 -6.06 -3.60 7.67
N LEU A 71 -5.48 -2.89 6.71
CA LEU A 71 -4.56 -1.78 6.91
C LEU A 71 -5.15 -0.71 7.84
N THR A 72 -6.43 -0.36 7.69
CA THR A 72 -7.08 0.66 8.52
C THR A 72 -7.03 0.32 10.00
N GLU A 73 -7.32 -0.92 10.39
CA GLU A 73 -7.25 -1.37 11.78
C GLU A 73 -5.80 -1.52 12.27
N VAL A 74 -4.88 -1.88 11.38
CA VAL A 74 -3.44 -1.89 11.70
C VAL A 74 -2.97 -0.48 12.04
N LEU A 75 -3.34 0.52 11.23
CA LEU A 75 -2.99 1.91 11.45
C LEU A 75 -3.62 2.46 12.73
N ASP A 76 -4.89 2.17 12.99
CA ASP A 76 -5.58 2.60 14.21
C ASP A 76 -4.94 2.01 15.49
N SER A 77 -4.42 0.78 15.40
CA SER A 77 -3.65 0.14 16.48
C SER A 77 -2.19 0.63 16.62
N GLY A 78 -1.77 1.66 15.87
CA GLY A 78 -0.42 2.20 15.89
C GLY A 78 0.60 1.42 15.06
N GLY A 79 0.14 0.60 14.11
CA GLY A 79 0.96 -0.24 13.23
C GLY A 79 1.28 -1.63 13.79
N GLN A 80 0.58 -2.05 14.86
CA GLN A 80 0.84 -3.33 15.52
C GLN A 80 0.21 -4.50 14.76
N HIS A 81 0.87 -5.66 14.82
CA HIS A 81 0.34 -6.92 14.31
C HIS A 81 0.01 -6.88 12.80
N ILE A 82 0.83 -6.19 11.99
CA ILE A 82 0.55 -6.11 10.56
C ILE A 82 0.60 -7.47 9.87
N ASP A 83 1.48 -8.36 10.31
CA ASP A 83 1.62 -9.71 9.77
C ASP A 83 0.31 -10.51 9.90
N ASP A 84 -0.46 -10.27 10.96
CA ASP A 84 -1.76 -10.91 11.20
C ASP A 84 -2.86 -10.40 10.25
N ALA A 85 -2.65 -9.23 9.63
CA ALA A 85 -3.55 -8.67 8.61
C ALA A 85 -3.16 -9.06 7.18
N ILE A 86 -1.99 -9.68 6.98
CA ILE A 86 -1.53 -10.15 5.67
C ILE A 86 -2.14 -11.53 5.40
N LEU A 87 -2.97 -11.59 4.36
CA LEU A 87 -3.61 -12.80 3.87
C LEU A 87 -2.75 -13.46 2.81
N LYS A 88 -2.37 -14.72 3.02
CA LYS A 88 -1.75 -15.54 1.96
C LYS A 88 -2.82 -15.99 0.97
N THR A 89 -2.54 -15.84 -0.32
CA THR A 89 -3.43 -16.34 -1.37
C THR A 89 -3.00 -17.73 -1.81
N SER A 90 -3.83 -18.41 -2.59
CA SER A 90 -3.48 -19.70 -3.21
C SER A 90 -2.74 -19.55 -4.55
N VAL A 91 -2.37 -18.33 -4.95
CA VAL A 91 -1.79 -18.03 -6.27
C VAL A 91 -0.34 -17.59 -6.13
N GLY A 92 0.59 -18.48 -6.53
CA GLY A 92 2.02 -18.19 -6.52
C GLY A 92 2.51 -17.67 -5.16
N ASP A 93 3.43 -16.72 -5.19
CA ASP A 93 3.93 -16.01 -4.02
C ASP A 93 3.21 -14.67 -3.76
N LEU A 94 1.90 -14.61 -4.08
CA LEU A 94 1.04 -13.45 -3.83
C LEU A 94 0.43 -13.47 -2.41
N ALA A 95 0.64 -12.38 -1.69
CA ALA A 95 -0.05 -12.03 -0.46
C ALA A 95 -0.88 -10.75 -0.63
N LEU A 96 -1.92 -10.60 0.19
CA LEU A 96 -2.85 -9.48 0.18
C LEU A 96 -2.91 -8.85 1.57
N LEU A 97 -2.79 -7.52 1.65
CA LEU A 97 -3.20 -6.74 2.81
C LEU A 97 -4.50 -5.99 2.45
N PRO A 98 -5.65 -6.42 2.96
CA PRO A 98 -6.92 -5.74 2.75
C PRO A 98 -6.90 -4.32 3.30
N SER A 99 -7.80 -3.46 2.82
CA SER A 99 -7.94 -2.10 3.38
C SER A 99 -8.51 -2.13 4.79
N GLY A 100 -9.42 -3.08 5.06
CA GLY A 100 -10.17 -3.14 6.31
C GLY A 100 -11.37 -2.20 6.31
N PRO A 101 -12.14 -2.15 7.41
CA PRO A 101 -13.31 -1.29 7.52
C PRO A 101 -12.92 0.18 7.53
N ARG A 102 -13.75 1.04 6.93
CA ARG A 102 -13.59 2.50 7.03
C ARG A 102 -13.95 2.97 8.46
N LEU A 103 -12.99 3.56 9.15
CA LEU A 103 -13.12 4.20 10.46
C LEU A 103 -13.33 5.73 10.34
N PRO A 104 -13.81 6.43 11.39
CA PRO A 104 -14.02 7.88 11.34
C PRO A 104 -12.78 8.71 10.99
N ASN A 105 -11.59 8.24 11.34
CA ASN A 105 -10.28 8.88 11.16
C ASN A 105 -9.46 8.29 9.98
N THR A 106 -10.11 7.59 9.05
CA THR A 106 -9.42 6.84 7.99
C THR A 106 -8.53 7.75 7.13
N ASP A 107 -9.03 8.93 6.74
CA ASP A 107 -8.31 9.80 5.82
C ASP A 107 -7.04 10.37 6.51
N GLU A 108 -7.11 10.67 7.81
CA GLU A 108 -5.96 11.06 8.63
C GLU A 108 -4.98 9.89 8.85
N LEU A 109 -5.47 8.67 9.07
CA LEU A 109 -4.63 7.49 9.21
C LEU A 109 -3.82 7.25 7.93
N PHE A 110 -4.44 7.29 6.76
CA PHE A 110 -3.78 7.02 5.48
C PHE A 110 -2.79 8.13 5.06
N SER A 111 -3.02 9.38 5.48
CA SER A 111 -2.09 10.50 5.27
C SER A 111 -0.97 10.60 6.32
N SER A 112 -1.02 9.77 7.38
CA SER A 112 -0.09 9.84 8.49
C SER A 112 1.33 9.34 8.18
N GLU A 113 2.28 9.78 9.01
CA GLU A 113 3.64 9.24 9.08
C GLU A 113 3.64 7.72 9.34
N LEU A 114 2.64 7.23 10.09
CA LEU A 114 2.54 5.83 10.43
C LEU A 114 2.35 4.97 9.17
N THR A 115 1.52 5.39 8.23
CA THR A 115 1.32 4.68 6.95
C THR A 115 2.61 4.59 6.15
N ARG A 116 3.39 5.68 6.12
CA ARG A 116 4.71 5.68 5.46
C ARG A 116 5.67 4.70 6.14
N ARG A 117 5.72 4.72 7.47
CA ARG A 117 6.58 3.83 8.25
C ARG A 117 6.21 2.35 8.03
N VAL A 118 4.92 2.04 8.08
CA VAL A 118 4.39 0.68 7.95
C VAL A 118 4.65 0.11 6.55
N THR A 119 4.32 0.86 5.50
CA THR A 119 4.53 0.40 4.11
C THR A 119 6.01 0.25 3.78
N ARG A 120 6.87 1.11 4.33
CA ARG A 120 8.33 0.96 4.23
C ARG A 120 8.82 -0.29 4.96
N GLN A 121 8.37 -0.55 6.18
CA GLN A 121 8.75 -1.75 6.94
C GLN A 121 8.41 -3.03 6.17
N LEU A 122 7.24 -3.08 5.52
CA LEU A 122 6.84 -4.22 4.69
C LEU A 122 7.77 -4.43 3.48
N ALA A 123 8.22 -3.34 2.85
CA ALA A 123 9.12 -3.38 1.71
C ALA A 123 10.57 -3.73 2.12
N GLU A 124 11.01 -3.30 3.30
CA GLU A 124 12.36 -3.56 3.84
C GLU A 124 12.49 -4.95 4.48
N ALA A 125 11.39 -5.55 4.95
CA ALA A 125 11.40 -6.86 5.60
C ALA A 125 11.82 -8.01 4.68
N ASP A 126 11.67 -7.85 3.37
CA ASP A 126 12.01 -8.85 2.36
C ASP A 126 12.44 -8.16 1.06
N LEU A 127 13.73 -8.21 0.75
CA LEU A 127 14.28 -7.54 -0.44
C LEU A 127 13.82 -8.17 -1.76
N THR A 128 13.25 -9.37 -1.72
CA THR A 128 12.65 -10.03 -2.89
C THR A 128 11.18 -9.63 -3.10
N ARG A 129 10.56 -9.01 -2.09
CA ARG A 129 9.16 -8.61 -2.13
C ARG A 129 8.96 -7.37 -2.99
N ILE A 130 7.97 -7.39 -3.86
CA ILE A 130 7.39 -6.20 -4.47
C ILE A 130 6.12 -5.85 -3.72
N VAL A 131 6.02 -4.61 -3.22
CA VAL A 131 4.83 -4.08 -2.56
C VAL A 131 4.08 -3.20 -3.55
N LEU A 132 2.89 -3.63 -3.94
CA LEU A 132 1.99 -2.90 -4.83
C LEU A 132 0.85 -2.30 -4.01
N ILE A 133 0.58 -1.00 -4.12
CA ILE A 133 -0.50 -0.33 -3.40
C ILE A 133 -1.56 0.15 -4.40
N ASP A 134 -2.79 -0.37 -4.33
CA ASP A 134 -3.94 0.18 -5.06
C ASP A 134 -4.50 1.39 -4.30
N ALA A 135 -4.24 2.60 -4.80
CA ALA A 135 -4.58 3.85 -4.11
C ALA A 135 -5.79 4.57 -4.75
N PRO A 136 -6.48 5.45 -4.00
CA PRO A 136 -7.59 6.25 -4.54
C PRO A 136 -7.18 7.11 -5.75
N PRO A 137 -8.12 7.49 -6.63
CA PRO A 137 -7.82 8.35 -7.78
C PRO A 137 -7.39 9.76 -7.34
N LEU A 138 -6.42 10.33 -8.05
CA LEU A 138 -5.80 11.61 -7.70
C LEU A 138 -6.80 12.79 -7.74
N LEU A 139 -7.64 12.88 -8.78
CA LEU A 139 -8.54 14.03 -8.99
C LEU A 139 -9.91 13.87 -8.33
N ALA A 140 -10.22 12.69 -7.78
CA ALA A 140 -11.48 12.42 -7.09
C ALA A 140 -11.45 12.85 -5.61
N SER A 141 -10.26 13.08 -5.05
CA SER A 141 -10.10 13.65 -3.71
C SER A 141 -10.40 15.15 -3.75
N THR A 142 -11.67 15.52 -3.51
CA THR A 142 -12.10 16.93 -3.51
C THR A 142 -11.70 17.69 -2.24
N GLU A 143 -11.08 17.01 -1.27
CA GLU A 143 -10.19 17.65 -0.33
C GLU A 143 -8.79 17.57 -0.90
N ARG A 144 -8.19 18.73 -1.19
CA ARG A 144 -6.82 18.84 -1.70
C ARG A 144 -5.93 17.81 -0.99
N PRO A 145 -5.37 16.80 -1.68
CA PRO A 145 -4.31 16.04 -1.07
C PRO A 145 -3.25 17.06 -0.66
N HIS A 146 -2.85 17.05 0.59
CA HIS A 146 -1.67 17.77 1.05
C HIS A 146 -0.45 17.02 0.50
N TRP A 147 -0.25 17.07 -0.82
CA TRP A 147 0.72 16.31 -1.60
C TRP A 147 2.14 16.91 -1.58
N HIS A 148 2.44 17.83 -0.66
CA HIS A 148 3.76 18.46 -0.57
C HIS A 148 4.85 17.58 0.08
N VAL A 149 4.62 16.27 0.30
CA VAL A 149 5.52 15.42 1.10
C VAL A 149 5.82 14.04 0.46
N TRP A 150 5.76 13.89 -0.86
CA TRP A 150 6.37 12.71 -1.50
C TRP A 150 7.39 13.11 -2.57
N PRO A 151 8.64 12.61 -2.51
CA PRO A 151 9.67 12.98 -3.47
C PRO A 151 9.45 12.17 -4.74
N VAL A 152 8.64 12.71 -5.66
CA VAL A 152 8.84 12.43 -7.08
C VAL A 152 9.44 13.68 -7.68
N ARG A 153 10.77 13.71 -7.85
CA ARG A 153 11.42 14.14 -9.09
C ARG A 153 12.94 13.99 -9.09
N SER A 154 13.39 13.60 -10.30
CA SER A 154 14.70 13.70 -10.97
C SER A 154 15.92 13.15 -10.26
#